data_AF-L8JRY9-F1
#
_entry.id   AF-L8JRY9-F1
#
_cell.length_a   1.000
_cell.length_b   1.000
_cell.length_c   1.000
_cell.angle_alpha   90.00
_cell.angle_beta   90.00
_cell.angle_gamma   90.00
#
_symmetry.space_group_name_H-M   'P 1'
#
loop_
_entity.id
_entity.type
_entity.pdbx_description
1 polymer ?
#
loop_
_entity_poly.entity_id
_entity_poly.type
_entity_poly.pdbx_seq_one_letter_code
_entity_poly.pdbx_strand_id
1 'polypeptide(L)'
;MNNKVIQFSHNGKEINLSKRSTNHGGHYKFNSPSGGYRFWNDLEVHKRKFMMHSGWFLKNLGDTFSTVPQRADLLFWGEWEPQSRFELTGNPFDSKLPHAIHYPIFSQRGQGRHNTDPFVFGEHFYYTNCKQKRTGKGKMLLNLQAGSVILFGSEMDKRHFVLDTVFVVNSSETVADYRNHKEEYNDMLRQATIDLGSGLAPWKKLYKGEMYDFNRHYSDDSPYIFSFFPCKIDCGKTGFERPKLDITKFKLQKPGAGTVLYAIDDEASNFWHELLAFLINQGYSLGIKLDMPQNNDAIEFPEYLMKDSNCGMGC
;
A
#
# COMPACT_ATOMS: atom_id res chain seq x y z
N MET A 1 -16.70 19.30 11.39
CA MET A 1 -15.38 19.27 10.71
C MET A 1 -15.57 18.39 9.48
N ASN A 2 -14.95 18.74 8.34
CA ASN A 2 -15.22 18.09 7.06
C ASN A 2 -14.27 16.92 6.81
N ASN A 3 -14.76 15.88 6.13
CA ASN A 3 -13.96 14.77 5.61
C ASN A 3 -12.89 15.32 4.68
N LYS A 4 -11.64 14.87 4.85
CA LYS A 4 -10.49 15.39 4.11
C LYS A 4 -10.09 14.44 2.99
N VAL A 5 -9.55 14.99 1.92
CA VAL A 5 -8.81 14.23 0.90
C VAL A 5 -7.32 14.54 1.07
N ILE A 6 -6.50 13.52 1.29
CA ILE A 6 -5.07 13.66 1.55
C ILE A 6 -4.30 12.93 0.47
N GLN A 7 -3.43 13.65 -0.25
CA GLN A 7 -2.37 13.02 -1.03
C GLN A 7 -1.21 12.65 -0.10
N PHE A 8 -0.78 11.40 -0.19
CA PHE A 8 0.35 10.86 0.54
C PHE A 8 1.39 10.32 -0.46
N SER A 9 2.43 11.13 -0.70
CA SER A 9 3.52 10.81 -1.65
C SER A 9 4.66 10.03 -0.98
N HIS A 10 4.75 8.73 -1.24
CA HIS A 10 5.93 7.91 -0.93
C HIS A 10 6.84 7.84 -2.17
N ASN A 11 8.09 8.26 -2.03
CA ASN A 11 9.07 8.24 -3.13
C ASN A 11 9.68 6.85 -3.40
N GLY A 12 9.02 5.77 -2.95
CA GLY A 12 9.53 4.42 -3.09
C GLY A 12 9.58 4.00 -4.57
N LYS A 13 10.78 3.82 -5.10
CA LYS A 13 10.99 3.06 -6.35
C LYS A 13 10.97 1.56 -6.04
N GLU A 14 10.85 0.73 -7.08
CA GLU A 14 11.20 -0.69 -6.96
C GLU A 14 12.67 -0.86 -6.55
N ILE A 15 13.01 -2.04 -6.02
CA ILE A 15 14.41 -2.45 -5.86
C ILE A 15 14.91 -3.01 -7.19
N ASN A 16 16.14 -2.65 -7.58
CA ASN A 16 16.81 -3.25 -8.72
C ASN A 16 17.22 -4.70 -8.39
N LEU A 17 16.53 -5.68 -8.95
CA LEU A 17 16.77 -7.11 -8.73
C LEU A 17 17.72 -7.63 -9.80
N SER A 18 19.01 -7.36 -9.58
CA SER A 18 20.08 -7.66 -10.53
C SER A 18 21.02 -8.72 -9.97
N LYS A 19 21.36 -9.74 -10.77
CA LYS A 19 22.40 -10.72 -10.41
C LYS A 19 23.80 -10.10 -10.33
N ARG A 20 24.03 -9.01 -11.09
CA ARG A 20 25.30 -8.27 -11.09
C ARG A 20 25.38 -7.25 -9.96
N SER A 21 24.27 -6.95 -9.30
CA SER A 21 24.26 -6.10 -8.11
C SER A 21 24.58 -6.94 -6.88
N THR A 22 25.84 -7.37 -6.79
CA THR A 22 26.42 -7.92 -5.55
C THR A 22 26.56 -6.85 -4.45
N ASN A 23 26.19 -5.60 -4.72
CA ASN A 23 26.31 -4.45 -3.83
C ASN A 23 25.03 -4.13 -3.03
N HIS A 24 23.98 -4.95 -3.10
CA HIS A 24 22.73 -4.75 -2.36
C HIS A 24 22.60 -5.62 -1.12
N GLY A 25 23.65 -5.65 -0.29
CA GLY A 25 23.53 -5.85 1.17
C GLY A 25 22.79 -7.09 1.69
N GLY A 26 22.55 -8.10 0.86
CA GLY A 26 21.71 -9.24 1.23
C GLY A 26 20.21 -8.89 1.36
N HIS A 27 19.65 -7.99 0.53
CA HIS A 27 18.20 -7.67 0.52
C HIS A 27 17.34 -8.64 -0.33
N TYR A 28 17.99 -9.47 -1.15
CA TYR A 28 17.35 -10.49 -1.96
C TYR A 28 18.36 -11.60 -2.32
N LYS A 29 17.83 -12.76 -2.72
CA LYS A 29 18.61 -13.91 -3.19
C LYS A 29 17.91 -14.57 -4.37
N PHE A 30 18.64 -14.80 -5.46
CA PHE A 30 18.18 -15.62 -6.57
C PHE A 30 18.29 -17.10 -6.20
N ASN A 31 17.24 -17.88 -6.47
CA ASN A 31 17.25 -19.35 -6.40
C ASN A 31 17.03 -19.99 -7.77
N SER A 32 16.79 -19.18 -8.80
CA SER A 32 16.61 -19.60 -10.20
C SER A 32 17.12 -18.51 -11.14
N PRO A 33 17.19 -18.76 -12.46
CA PRO A 33 17.67 -17.75 -13.40
C PRO A 33 16.84 -16.46 -13.45
N SER A 34 15.54 -16.55 -13.16
CA SER A 34 14.56 -15.47 -13.31
C SER A 34 13.77 -15.21 -12.03
N GLY A 35 14.19 -15.72 -10.88
CA GLY A 35 13.42 -15.60 -9.65
C GLY A 35 14.20 -15.91 -8.38
N GLY A 36 13.58 -15.57 -7.26
CA GLY A 36 14.21 -15.66 -5.96
C GLY A 36 13.32 -15.17 -4.83
N TYR A 37 13.97 -14.73 -3.75
CA TYR A 37 13.34 -14.13 -2.59
C TYR A 37 13.85 -12.72 -2.40
N ARG A 38 12.95 -11.78 -2.16
CA ARG A 38 13.24 -10.48 -1.60
C ARG A 38 12.95 -10.55 -0.11
N PHE A 39 13.91 -10.17 0.70
CA PHE A 39 13.79 -10.21 2.15
C PHE A 39 13.10 -8.95 2.67
N TRP A 40 12.94 -8.87 3.98
CA TRP A 40 12.33 -7.70 4.60
C TRP A 40 13.16 -6.46 4.27
N ASN A 41 12.50 -5.37 3.91
CA ASN A 41 13.17 -4.12 3.64
C ASN A 41 13.78 -3.50 4.91
N ASP A 42 15.08 -3.37 4.91
CA ASP A 42 15.91 -2.73 5.94
C ASP A 42 16.70 -1.53 5.38
N LEU A 43 16.42 -1.11 4.14
CA LEU A 43 16.98 0.11 3.53
C LEU A 43 16.51 1.36 4.28
N GLU A 44 16.96 2.56 3.90
CA GLU A 44 16.49 3.81 4.55
C GLU A 44 15.09 4.26 4.09
N VAL A 45 14.64 3.76 2.93
CA VAL A 45 13.37 4.18 2.31
C VAL A 45 12.48 2.98 2.02
N HIS A 46 11.17 3.20 2.13
CA HIS A 46 10.15 2.27 1.65
C HIS A 46 10.32 1.97 0.16
N LYS A 47 9.86 0.78 -0.25
CA LYS A 47 10.09 0.28 -1.61
C LYS A 47 8.84 -0.36 -2.16
N ARG A 48 8.46 0.04 -3.37
CA ARG A 48 7.27 -0.48 -4.04
C ARG A 48 7.51 -1.90 -4.56
N LYS A 49 6.41 -2.64 -4.64
CA LYS A 49 6.34 -3.96 -5.25
C LYS A 49 5.13 -3.99 -6.19
N PHE A 50 5.32 -4.58 -7.35
CA PHE A 50 4.21 -5.11 -8.13
C PHE A 50 3.95 -6.53 -7.66
N MET A 51 2.76 -6.77 -7.15
CA MET A 51 2.40 -7.97 -6.40
C MET A 51 1.29 -8.75 -7.08
N MET A 52 1.31 -10.07 -6.87
CA MET A 52 0.21 -10.96 -7.20
C MET A 52 -0.26 -11.66 -5.93
N HIS A 53 -1.54 -11.55 -5.62
CA HIS A 53 -2.13 -12.18 -4.43
C HIS A 53 -3.62 -12.44 -4.60
N SER A 54 -4.12 -13.51 -3.97
CA SER A 54 -5.54 -13.88 -4.05
C SER A 54 -6.41 -12.90 -3.26
N GLY A 55 -7.58 -12.56 -3.80
CA GLY A 55 -8.50 -11.64 -3.16
C GLY A 55 -9.78 -11.41 -3.93
N TRP A 56 -10.56 -10.45 -3.43
CA TRP A 56 -11.84 -10.02 -3.99
C TRP A 56 -11.69 -8.68 -4.70
N PHE A 57 -12.41 -8.52 -5.81
CA PHE A 57 -12.37 -7.31 -6.62
C PHE A 57 -13.72 -7.01 -7.28
N LEU A 58 -13.91 -5.74 -7.67
CA LEU A 58 -14.96 -5.31 -8.58
C LEU A 58 -14.37 -5.16 -9.98
N LYS A 59 -14.91 -5.91 -10.93
CA LYS A 59 -14.43 -5.96 -12.31
C LYS A 59 -14.80 -4.68 -13.04
N ASN A 60 -13.85 -4.09 -13.75
CA ASN A 60 -14.13 -3.01 -14.70
C ASN A 60 -14.88 -3.56 -15.93
N LEU A 61 -16.03 -2.95 -16.26
CA LEU A 61 -16.89 -3.32 -17.38
C LEU A 61 -16.80 -2.34 -18.57
N GLY A 62 -15.97 -1.30 -18.47
CA GLY A 62 -15.72 -0.29 -19.50
C GLY A 62 -16.32 1.09 -19.18
N ASP A 63 -17.47 1.11 -18.52
CA ASP A 63 -18.23 2.30 -18.13
C ASP A 63 -18.58 2.32 -16.64
N THR A 64 -18.68 1.14 -16.01
CA THR A 64 -18.94 0.94 -14.59
C THR A 64 -18.13 -0.23 -14.03
N PHE A 65 -18.32 -0.54 -12.75
CA PHE A 65 -17.79 -1.74 -12.09
C PHE A 65 -18.88 -2.80 -11.92
N SER A 66 -18.48 -4.07 -11.86
CA SER A 66 -19.42 -5.16 -11.52
C SER A 66 -20.01 -4.94 -10.14
N THR A 67 -21.34 -5.08 -10.01
CA THR A 67 -22.05 -4.96 -8.74
C THR A 67 -21.73 -6.12 -7.79
N VAL A 68 -21.50 -7.32 -8.32
CA VAL A 68 -21.12 -8.50 -7.55
C VAL A 68 -19.60 -8.65 -7.53
N PRO A 69 -18.97 -8.71 -6.34
CA PRO A 69 -17.55 -8.99 -6.21
C PRO A 69 -17.17 -10.36 -6.74
N GLN A 70 -16.00 -10.44 -7.36
CA GLN A 70 -15.41 -11.68 -7.87
C GLN A 70 -14.12 -11.98 -7.11
N ARG A 71 -13.73 -13.25 -7.07
CA ARG A 71 -12.47 -13.70 -6.47
C ARG A 71 -11.50 -14.16 -7.56
N ALA A 72 -10.24 -13.73 -7.47
CA ALA A 72 -9.16 -14.12 -8.38
C ALA A 72 -7.78 -13.85 -7.76
N ASP A 73 -6.73 -14.23 -8.46
CA ASP A 73 -5.39 -13.68 -8.21
C ASP A 73 -5.31 -12.27 -8.82
N LEU A 74 -5.04 -11.30 -7.96
CA LEU A 74 -5.02 -9.88 -8.31
C LEU A 74 -3.58 -9.43 -8.48
N LEU A 75 -3.30 -8.77 -9.59
CA LEU A 75 -2.05 -8.06 -9.84
C LEU A 75 -2.23 -6.59 -9.50
N PHE A 76 -1.35 -6.03 -8.66
CA PHE A 76 -1.47 -4.67 -8.17
C PHE A 76 -0.13 -4.08 -7.74
N TRP A 77 -0.04 -2.76 -7.70
CA TRP A 77 1.08 -2.06 -7.10
C TRP A 77 0.77 -1.73 -5.65
N GLY A 78 1.77 -1.86 -4.78
CA GLY A 78 1.61 -1.48 -3.39
C GLY A 78 2.91 -1.51 -2.61
N GLU A 79 2.77 -1.41 -1.31
CA GLU A 79 3.84 -1.62 -0.36
C GLU A 79 3.65 -2.95 0.35
N TRP A 80 4.74 -3.69 0.49
CA TRP A 80 4.84 -4.86 1.34
C TRP A 80 6.29 -4.93 1.76
N GLU A 81 6.56 -4.59 3.00
CA GLU A 81 7.94 -4.52 3.50
C GLU A 81 8.52 -5.88 3.90
N PRO A 82 7.74 -6.86 4.41
CA PRO A 82 8.21 -8.22 4.65
C PRO A 82 8.65 -8.98 3.39
N GLN A 83 8.98 -10.25 3.60
CA GLN A 83 9.56 -11.10 2.58
C GLN A 83 8.59 -11.37 1.42
N SER A 84 9.13 -11.68 0.25
CA SER A 84 8.32 -12.08 -0.91
C SER A 84 9.13 -12.99 -1.79
N ARG A 85 8.49 -13.99 -2.39
CA ARG A 85 9.06 -14.62 -3.58
C ARG A 85 8.93 -13.63 -4.73
N PHE A 86 9.87 -13.63 -5.68
CA PHE A 86 9.76 -12.80 -6.88
C PHE A 86 10.11 -13.58 -8.14
N GLU A 87 9.53 -13.12 -9.25
CA GLU A 87 9.85 -13.52 -10.62
C GLU A 87 10.09 -12.28 -11.47
N LEU A 88 11.18 -12.24 -12.22
CA LEU A 88 11.49 -11.15 -13.13
C LEU A 88 10.50 -11.15 -14.30
N THR A 89 10.01 -9.97 -14.66
CA THR A 89 9.10 -9.77 -15.80
C THR A 89 9.85 -9.76 -17.14
N GLY A 90 11.17 -9.57 -17.10
CA GLY A 90 12.00 -9.27 -18.27
C GLY A 90 12.08 -7.78 -18.61
N ASN A 91 11.31 -6.93 -17.93
CA ASN A 91 11.37 -5.49 -18.13
C ASN A 91 12.68 -4.90 -17.56
N PRO A 92 13.24 -3.87 -18.22
CA PRO A 92 14.34 -3.09 -17.65
C PRO A 92 13.97 -2.50 -16.28
N PHE A 93 14.94 -2.44 -15.38
CA PHE A 93 14.78 -1.67 -14.14
C PHE A 93 14.57 -0.17 -14.46
N ASP A 94 13.77 0.51 -13.64
CA ASP A 94 13.39 1.93 -13.79
C ASP A 94 12.60 2.22 -15.10
N SER A 95 12.02 1.19 -15.71
CA SER A 95 11.00 1.36 -16.75
C SER A 95 9.65 1.75 -16.13
N LYS A 96 8.66 2.11 -16.96
CA LYS A 96 7.28 2.34 -16.49
C LYS A 96 6.56 1.05 -16.07
N LEU A 97 7.05 -0.09 -16.55
CA LEU A 97 6.53 -1.42 -16.25
C LEU A 97 7.31 -2.06 -15.10
N PRO A 98 6.69 -2.98 -14.34
CA PRO A 98 7.31 -3.57 -13.16
C PRO A 98 8.53 -4.41 -13.53
N HIS A 99 9.57 -4.32 -12.72
CA HIS A 99 10.78 -5.12 -12.89
C HIS A 99 10.59 -6.58 -12.46
N ALA A 100 9.72 -6.82 -11.46
CA ALA A 100 9.40 -8.16 -10.99
C ALA A 100 7.95 -8.25 -10.48
N ILE A 101 7.38 -9.46 -10.56
CA ILE A 101 6.16 -9.83 -9.86
C ILE A 101 6.56 -10.41 -8.51
N HIS A 102 5.97 -9.89 -7.44
CA HIS A 102 6.19 -10.33 -6.07
C HIS A 102 4.99 -11.14 -5.56
N TYR A 103 5.28 -12.19 -4.81
CA TYR A 103 4.31 -13.02 -4.13
C TYR A 103 4.56 -12.86 -2.62
N PRO A 104 3.73 -12.06 -1.92
CA PRO A 104 3.89 -11.83 -0.49
C PRO A 104 3.93 -13.14 0.31
N ILE A 105 4.91 -13.23 1.21
CA ILE A 105 5.02 -14.27 2.23
C ILE A 105 5.39 -13.59 3.53
N PHE A 106 5.07 -14.21 4.66
CA PHE A 106 5.47 -13.69 5.96
C PHE A 106 6.34 -14.71 6.68
N SER A 107 7.36 -14.22 7.38
CA SER A 107 8.17 -14.99 8.30
C SER A 107 8.49 -14.10 9.49
N GLN A 108 8.40 -14.67 10.69
CA GLN A 108 8.78 -13.96 11.91
C GLN A 108 10.31 -13.78 12.02
N ARG A 109 11.07 -14.60 11.28
CA ARG A 109 12.53 -14.48 11.16
C ARG A 109 12.92 -13.41 10.15
N GLY A 110 14.01 -12.70 10.42
CA GLY A 110 14.54 -11.68 9.51
C GLY A 110 13.62 -10.46 9.37
N GLN A 111 13.02 -10.01 10.49
CA GLN A 111 12.27 -8.76 10.52
C GLN A 111 13.20 -7.57 10.21
N GLY A 112 12.78 -6.74 9.27
CA GLY A 112 13.46 -5.52 8.89
C GLY A 112 12.94 -4.32 9.68
N ARG A 113 13.21 -3.12 9.16
CA ARG A 113 12.97 -1.87 9.90
C ARG A 113 11.66 -1.17 9.52
N HIS A 114 11.16 -1.43 8.33
CA HIS A 114 10.00 -0.72 7.80
C HIS A 114 8.69 -1.45 8.07
N ASN A 115 7.68 -0.67 8.43
CA ASN A 115 6.30 -1.10 8.48
C ASN A 115 5.71 -1.13 7.07
N THR A 116 4.79 -2.06 6.82
CA THR A 116 3.95 -1.98 5.61
C THR A 116 2.88 -0.91 5.79
N ASP A 117 2.82 0.06 4.88
CA ASP A 117 1.73 1.05 4.83
C ASP A 117 1.18 1.38 3.42
N PRO A 118 -0.16 1.41 3.26
CA PRO A 118 -1.14 0.77 4.14
C PRO A 118 -0.97 -0.76 4.12
N PHE A 119 -1.34 -1.43 5.21
CA PHE A 119 -1.51 -2.88 5.24
C PHE A 119 -2.86 -3.24 4.62
N VAL A 120 -2.86 -3.93 3.48
CA VAL A 120 -4.07 -4.18 2.66
C VAL A 120 -4.59 -5.62 2.70
N PHE A 121 -4.03 -6.45 3.59
CA PHE A 121 -4.34 -7.88 3.68
C PHE A 121 -5.33 -8.17 4.82
N GLY A 122 -6.15 -9.20 4.68
CA GLY A 122 -7.09 -9.66 5.70
C GLY A 122 -8.42 -8.90 5.73
N GLU A 123 -9.00 -8.78 6.91
CA GLU A 123 -10.37 -8.27 7.08
C GLU A 123 -10.50 -6.77 6.82
N HIS A 124 -9.46 -5.99 7.13
CA HIS A 124 -9.49 -4.54 6.97
C HIS A 124 -8.16 -4.02 6.48
N PHE A 125 -8.21 -2.86 5.81
CA PHE A 125 -7.01 -2.09 5.57
C PHE A 125 -6.60 -1.37 6.87
N TYR A 126 -5.30 -1.30 7.11
CA TYR A 126 -4.75 -0.58 8.26
C TYR A 126 -3.68 0.42 7.85
N TYR A 127 -3.67 1.55 8.52
CA TYR A 127 -2.65 2.58 8.35
C TYR A 127 -2.23 3.15 9.72
N THR A 128 -0.93 3.20 9.96
CA THR A 128 -0.36 3.81 11.17
C THR A 128 1.07 4.29 10.91
N ASN A 129 1.73 4.81 11.95
CA ASN A 129 3.14 5.19 12.02
C ASN A 129 3.58 6.35 11.12
N CYS A 130 3.55 6.15 9.81
CA CYS A 130 4.28 6.92 8.80
C CYS A 130 3.78 8.35 8.69
N LYS A 131 4.70 9.32 8.73
CA LYS A 131 4.44 10.77 8.71
C LYS A 131 3.44 11.32 9.74
N GLN A 132 2.94 10.52 10.68
CA GLN A 132 2.15 11.01 11.81
C GLN A 132 3.05 11.74 12.80
N LYS A 133 2.90 13.07 12.86
CA LYS A 133 3.73 13.95 13.69
C LYS A 133 2.85 14.89 14.49
N ARG A 134 3.23 15.17 15.74
CA ARG A 134 2.49 16.12 16.61
C ARG A 134 2.56 17.56 16.12
N THR A 135 3.52 17.86 15.25
CA THR A 135 3.77 19.19 14.67
C THR A 135 3.83 19.15 13.15
N GLY A 136 3.69 20.33 12.53
CA GLY A 136 3.73 20.49 11.08
C GLY A 136 2.59 19.77 10.35
N LYS A 137 2.83 19.49 9.06
CA LYS A 137 1.84 18.83 8.19
C LYS A 137 1.38 17.46 8.72
N GLY A 138 2.25 16.71 9.39
CA GLY A 138 1.91 15.39 9.93
C GLY A 138 0.80 15.40 11.00
N LYS A 139 0.48 16.56 11.59
CA LYS A 139 -0.63 16.70 12.54
C LYS A 139 -1.99 16.42 11.90
N MET A 140 -2.11 16.64 10.59
CA MET A 140 -3.36 16.35 9.86
C MET A 140 -3.70 14.86 9.90
N LEU A 141 -2.68 14.00 9.86
CA LEU A 141 -2.83 12.54 9.92
C LEU A 141 -3.14 12.03 11.33
N LEU A 142 -3.13 12.86 12.37
CA LEU A 142 -3.53 12.47 13.72
C LEU A 142 -5.02 12.73 14.01
N ASN A 143 -5.71 13.41 13.10
CA ASN A 143 -7.08 13.91 13.32
C ASN A 143 -7.97 13.65 12.09
N LEU A 144 -7.78 12.52 11.41
CA LEU A 144 -8.66 12.14 10.30
C LEU A 144 -9.96 11.56 10.85
N GLN A 145 -11.08 11.99 10.29
CA GLN A 145 -12.41 11.50 10.66
C GLN A 145 -12.87 10.39 9.71
N ALA A 146 -13.86 9.62 10.16
CA ALA A 146 -14.56 8.66 9.30
C ALA A 146 -15.00 9.33 7.99
N GLY A 147 -14.79 8.66 6.85
CA GLY A 147 -15.04 9.18 5.51
C GLY A 147 -13.91 10.03 4.91
N SER A 148 -12.83 10.30 5.64
CA SER A 148 -11.64 10.93 5.04
C SER A 148 -10.94 9.97 4.07
N VAL A 149 -10.44 10.47 2.95
CA VAL A 149 -9.76 9.72 1.89
C VAL A 149 -8.26 10.01 1.93
N ILE A 150 -7.43 8.97 1.84
CA ILE A 150 -5.98 9.07 1.67
C ILE A 150 -5.58 8.37 0.37
N LEU A 151 -4.81 9.06 -0.46
CA LEU A 151 -4.23 8.54 -1.69
C LEU A 151 -2.77 8.19 -1.45
N PHE A 152 -2.46 6.91 -1.36
CA PHE A 152 -1.09 6.42 -1.31
C PHE A 152 -0.55 6.26 -2.72
N GLY A 153 0.64 6.78 -2.97
CA GLY A 153 1.23 6.77 -4.30
C GLY A 153 2.56 7.51 -4.38
N SER A 154 2.99 7.84 -5.59
CA SER A 154 4.24 8.56 -5.83
C SER A 154 4.05 9.67 -6.87
N GLU A 155 4.87 10.72 -6.81
CA GLU A 155 4.97 11.68 -7.90
C GLU A 155 5.72 11.05 -9.09
N MET A 156 5.26 11.33 -10.31
CA MET A 156 5.87 10.88 -11.56
C MET A 156 5.90 12.03 -12.59
N ASP A 157 6.93 12.06 -13.43
CA ASP A 157 7.08 12.88 -14.65
C ASP A 157 6.66 14.38 -14.57
N LYS A 158 6.67 14.96 -13.37
CA LYS A 158 6.24 16.34 -13.05
C LYS A 158 4.78 16.67 -13.36
N ARG A 159 3.98 15.74 -13.88
CA ARG A 159 2.56 15.96 -14.24
C ARG A 159 1.61 14.98 -13.59
N HIS A 160 2.10 13.83 -13.13
CA HIS A 160 1.24 12.78 -12.64
C HIS A 160 1.57 12.40 -11.19
N PHE A 161 0.53 11.97 -10.48
CA PHE A 161 0.65 11.16 -9.29
C PHE A 161 0.24 9.74 -9.65
N VAL A 162 1.12 8.77 -9.41
CA VAL A 162 0.82 7.35 -9.63
C VAL A 162 0.24 6.74 -8.38
N LEU A 163 -0.98 6.21 -8.49
CA LEU A 163 -1.78 5.70 -7.38
C LEU A 163 -1.44 4.23 -7.07
N ASP A 164 -1.25 3.92 -5.78
CA ASP A 164 -1.07 2.56 -5.28
C ASP A 164 -2.33 2.08 -4.53
N THR A 165 -2.86 2.91 -3.62
CA THR A 165 -4.00 2.53 -2.76
C THR A 165 -4.83 3.74 -2.39
N VAL A 166 -6.15 3.55 -2.34
CA VAL A 166 -7.10 4.51 -1.79
C VAL A 166 -7.56 3.97 -0.45
N PHE A 167 -7.30 4.72 0.62
CA PHE A 167 -7.71 4.38 1.97
C PHE A 167 -8.80 5.34 2.41
N VAL A 168 -9.98 4.80 2.73
CA VAL A 168 -11.07 5.57 3.32
C VAL A 168 -11.10 5.27 4.81
N VAL A 169 -11.02 6.29 5.67
CA VAL A 169 -11.04 6.09 7.12
C VAL A 169 -12.43 5.66 7.55
N ASN A 170 -12.55 4.54 8.27
CA ASN A 170 -13.77 4.15 8.98
C ASN A 170 -13.71 4.61 10.43
N SER A 171 -12.65 4.18 11.12
CA SER A 171 -12.45 4.45 12.54
C SER A 171 -10.97 4.54 12.87
N SER A 172 -10.67 4.97 14.09
CA SER A 172 -9.30 5.03 14.58
C SER A 172 -9.27 4.87 16.09
N GLU A 173 -8.17 4.33 16.57
CA GLU A 173 -7.81 4.28 17.98
C GLU A 173 -6.36 4.74 18.16
N THR A 174 -5.94 4.99 19.40
CA THR A 174 -4.53 5.27 19.67
C THR A 174 -3.74 3.98 19.82
N VAL A 175 -2.43 4.02 19.58
CA VAL A 175 -1.54 2.88 19.89
C VAL A 175 -1.60 2.50 21.38
N ALA A 176 -1.91 3.45 22.27
CA ALA A 176 -2.14 3.17 23.68
C ALA A 176 -3.38 2.28 23.90
N ASP A 177 -4.47 2.56 23.20
CA ASP A 177 -5.71 1.77 23.28
C ASP A 177 -5.49 0.36 22.72
N TYR A 178 -4.90 0.27 21.53
CA TYR A 178 -4.56 -0.98 20.84
C TYR A 178 -3.81 -1.95 21.75
N ARG A 179 -2.87 -1.43 22.56
CA ARG A 179 -2.06 -2.26 23.48
C ARG A 179 -2.88 -2.98 24.55
N ASN A 180 -4.07 -2.48 24.88
CA ASN A 180 -4.95 -3.07 25.88
C ASN A 180 -5.73 -4.28 25.35
N HIS A 181 -5.80 -4.46 24.02
CA HIS A 181 -6.56 -5.53 23.37
C HIS A 181 -5.85 -6.00 22.07
N LYS A 182 -4.53 -6.04 22.10
CA LYS A 182 -3.70 -6.32 20.91
C LYS A 182 -3.94 -7.72 20.35
N GLU A 183 -4.37 -8.65 21.18
CA GLU A 183 -4.74 -10.03 20.83
C GLU A 183 -5.95 -10.13 19.91
N GLU A 184 -6.76 -9.07 19.80
CA GLU A 184 -7.86 -9.00 18.82
C GLU A 184 -7.35 -8.79 17.39
N TYR A 185 -6.08 -8.41 17.23
CA TYR A 185 -5.45 -8.12 15.95
C TYR A 185 -4.66 -9.31 15.44
N ASN A 186 -4.72 -9.53 14.11
CA ASN A 186 -3.95 -10.58 13.46
C ASN A 186 -2.44 -10.40 13.70
N ASP A 187 -1.76 -11.48 14.09
CA ASP A 187 -0.33 -11.44 14.44
C ASP A 187 0.57 -10.93 13.30
N MET A 188 0.25 -11.22 12.05
CA MET A 188 1.03 -10.73 10.91
C MET A 188 0.87 -9.22 10.75
N LEU A 189 -0.33 -8.67 10.89
CA LEU A 189 -0.54 -7.21 10.89
C LEU A 189 0.27 -6.56 12.01
N ARG A 190 0.18 -7.13 13.22
CA ARG A 190 0.91 -6.62 14.37
C ARG A 190 2.40 -6.58 14.09
N GLN A 191 2.98 -7.68 13.65
CA GLN A 191 4.41 -7.80 13.41
C GLN A 191 4.90 -7.06 12.15
N ALA A 192 4.09 -6.95 11.10
CA ALA A 192 4.47 -6.29 9.85
C ALA A 192 4.26 -4.77 9.88
N THR A 193 3.45 -4.26 10.82
CA THR A 193 3.03 -2.85 10.79
C THR A 193 3.05 -2.14 12.15
N ILE A 194 2.61 -2.77 13.25
CA ILE A 194 2.30 -2.06 14.51
C ILE A 194 3.39 -2.23 15.58
N ASP A 195 3.83 -3.46 15.82
CA ASP A 195 4.71 -3.87 16.92
C ASP A 195 6.19 -3.91 16.49
N LEU A 196 6.56 -3.28 15.37
CA LEU A 196 7.93 -3.30 14.85
C LEU A 196 8.93 -2.59 15.76
N GLY A 197 10.11 -3.20 15.95
CA GLY A 197 11.23 -2.63 16.69
C GLY A 197 10.90 -2.32 18.15
N SER A 198 11.21 -1.10 18.60
CA SER A 198 10.86 -0.62 19.95
C SER A 198 9.36 -0.35 20.16
N GLY A 199 8.53 -0.60 19.13
CA GLY A 199 7.12 -0.26 19.09
C GLY A 199 6.86 1.22 18.83
N LEU A 200 5.60 1.53 18.50
CA LEU A 200 5.15 2.87 18.15
C LEU A 200 4.88 3.76 19.37
N ALA A 201 4.97 5.08 19.18
CA ALA A 201 4.60 6.01 20.25
C ALA A 201 3.10 5.88 20.58
N PRO A 202 2.70 5.85 21.88
CA PRO A 202 1.31 5.61 22.29
C PRO A 202 0.27 6.56 21.69
N TRP A 203 0.67 7.78 21.34
CA TRP A 203 -0.20 8.82 20.79
C TRP A 203 -0.44 8.70 19.28
N LYS A 204 0.28 7.82 18.57
CA LYS A 204 0.02 7.59 17.15
C LYS A 204 -1.36 6.94 16.98
N LYS A 205 -1.97 7.18 15.82
CA LYS A 205 -3.27 6.63 15.46
C LYS A 205 -3.09 5.36 14.65
N LEU A 206 -3.87 4.35 15.00
CA LEU A 206 -4.13 3.18 14.18
C LEU A 206 -5.46 3.41 13.48
N TYR A 207 -5.41 3.65 12.17
CA TYR A 207 -6.60 3.82 11.35
C TYR A 207 -7.04 2.50 10.76
N LYS A 208 -8.35 2.28 10.77
CA LYS A 208 -9.02 1.16 10.13
C LYS A 208 -9.78 1.66 8.90
N GLY A 209 -9.60 0.96 7.78
CA GLY A 209 -10.23 1.31 6.52
C GLY A 209 -11.71 0.97 6.48
N GLU A 210 -12.50 1.81 5.82
CA GLU A 210 -13.85 1.50 5.36
C GLU A 210 -13.74 0.44 4.28
N MET A 211 -14.40 -0.70 4.47
CA MET A 211 -14.31 -1.84 3.57
C MET A 211 -15.55 -1.92 2.70
N TYR A 212 -15.45 -2.60 1.56
CA TYR A 212 -16.62 -2.86 0.73
C TYR A 212 -17.64 -3.73 1.48
N ASP A 213 -18.90 -3.28 1.53
CA ASP A 213 -20.01 -4.04 2.09
C ASP A 213 -20.57 -5.06 1.07
N PHE A 214 -20.31 -6.34 1.33
CA PHE A 214 -20.78 -7.47 0.52
C PHE A 214 -22.30 -7.66 0.54
N ASN A 215 -23.03 -7.05 1.48
CA ASN A 215 -24.48 -7.16 1.56
C ASN A 215 -25.20 -6.02 0.82
N ARG A 216 -24.61 -4.82 0.80
CA ARG A 216 -25.20 -3.65 0.16
C ARG A 216 -24.94 -3.62 -1.35
N HIS A 217 -23.76 -4.06 -1.76
CA HIS A 217 -23.21 -3.92 -3.12
C HIS A 217 -23.12 -2.46 -3.60
N TYR A 218 -21.94 -2.06 -4.09
CA TYR A 218 -21.79 -0.76 -4.73
C TYR A 218 -22.50 -0.73 -6.09
N SER A 219 -23.26 0.34 -6.33
CA SER A 219 -23.77 0.74 -7.64
C SER A 219 -23.89 2.27 -7.69
N ASP A 220 -24.02 2.82 -8.90
CA ASP A 220 -24.23 4.26 -9.09
C ASP A 220 -25.55 4.74 -8.47
N ASP A 221 -26.53 3.84 -8.28
CA ASP A 221 -27.81 4.13 -7.61
C ASP A 221 -27.74 4.06 -6.08
N SER A 222 -26.74 3.35 -5.52
CA SER A 222 -26.53 3.22 -4.08
C SER A 222 -25.06 3.49 -3.72
N PRO A 223 -24.56 4.70 -4.01
CA PRO A 223 -23.15 4.99 -3.84
C PRO A 223 -22.76 5.00 -2.36
N TYR A 224 -21.55 4.54 -2.11
CA TYR A 224 -20.80 4.74 -0.88
C TYR A 224 -19.32 4.59 -1.18
N ILE A 225 -18.50 5.18 -0.32
CA ILE A 225 -17.04 5.17 -0.47
C ILE A 225 -16.44 4.05 0.37
N PHE A 226 -15.39 3.42 -0.13
CA PHE A 226 -14.64 2.37 0.56
C PHE A 226 -13.17 2.37 0.11
N SER A 227 -12.34 1.67 0.86
CA SER A 227 -10.91 1.50 0.59
C SER A 227 -10.69 0.44 -0.49
N PHE A 228 -9.76 0.70 -1.40
CA PHE A 228 -9.42 -0.23 -2.46
C PHE A 228 -8.00 0.01 -2.98
N PHE A 229 -7.47 -0.93 -3.76
CA PHE A 229 -6.30 -0.72 -4.60
C PHE A 229 -6.61 -1.00 -6.07
N PRO A 230 -6.06 -0.22 -7.03
CA PRO A 230 -6.21 -0.50 -8.45
C PRO A 230 -5.54 -1.83 -8.82
N CYS A 231 -6.26 -2.71 -9.51
CA CYS A 231 -5.76 -4.04 -9.88
C CYS A 231 -6.15 -4.47 -11.30
N LYS A 232 -5.50 -5.54 -11.77
CA LYS A 232 -5.88 -6.32 -12.95
C LYS A 232 -5.78 -7.82 -12.62
N ILE A 233 -6.55 -8.65 -13.31
CA ILE A 233 -6.53 -10.11 -13.15
C ILE A 233 -5.55 -10.75 -14.13
N ASP A 234 -5.40 -10.16 -15.31
CA ASP A 234 -4.48 -10.62 -16.35
C ASP A 234 -3.77 -9.42 -16.98
N CYS A 235 -2.45 -9.49 -17.03
CA CYS A 235 -1.59 -8.57 -17.76
C CYS A 235 -0.38 -9.31 -18.37
N GLY A 236 -0.47 -10.64 -18.49
CA GLY A 236 0.69 -11.49 -18.79
C GLY A 236 1.87 -11.27 -17.86
N LYS A 237 3.07 -11.69 -18.29
CA LYS A 237 4.31 -11.59 -17.52
C LYS A 237 4.93 -10.18 -17.51
N THR A 238 4.47 -9.29 -18.38
CA THR A 238 5.01 -7.92 -18.52
C THR A 238 4.51 -6.97 -17.44
N GLY A 239 3.42 -7.30 -16.74
CA GLY A 239 2.82 -6.41 -15.75
C GLY A 239 2.10 -5.21 -16.38
N PHE A 240 1.74 -4.23 -15.55
CA PHE A 240 1.08 -3.00 -15.99
C PHE A 240 1.59 -1.77 -15.20
N GLU A 241 1.45 -0.58 -15.78
CA GLU A 241 1.86 0.69 -15.13
C GLU A 241 0.92 1.05 -13.97
N ARG A 242 1.30 1.94 -13.06
CA ARG A 242 0.34 2.47 -12.07
C ARG A 242 -0.67 3.43 -12.71
N PRO A 243 -1.90 3.55 -12.20
CA PRO A 243 -2.84 4.58 -12.65
C PRO A 243 -2.25 5.96 -12.46
N LYS A 244 -2.32 6.80 -13.50
CA LYS A 244 -1.70 8.13 -13.51
C LYS A 244 -2.75 9.20 -13.32
N LEU A 245 -2.81 9.79 -12.13
CA LEU A 245 -3.70 10.92 -11.84
C LEU A 245 -3.05 12.21 -12.34
N ASP A 246 -3.76 12.98 -13.18
CA ASP A 246 -3.30 14.32 -13.57
C ASP A 246 -3.40 15.28 -12.38
N ILE A 247 -2.29 15.92 -12.04
CA ILE A 247 -2.20 16.78 -10.85
C ILE A 247 -3.11 18.00 -10.94
N THR A 248 -3.41 18.50 -12.14
CA THR A 248 -4.24 19.69 -12.32
C THR A 248 -5.70 19.32 -12.17
N LYS A 249 -6.13 18.22 -12.81
CA LYS A 249 -7.50 17.70 -12.72
C LYS A 249 -7.89 17.39 -11.28
N PHE A 250 -7.05 16.64 -10.56
CA PHE A 250 -7.32 16.21 -9.19
C PHE A 250 -6.84 17.19 -8.11
N LYS A 251 -6.44 18.42 -8.50
CA LYS A 251 -5.91 19.46 -7.59
C LYS A 251 -4.82 18.93 -6.65
N LEU A 252 -3.97 18.05 -7.16
CA LEU A 252 -2.89 17.42 -6.39
C LEU A 252 -1.74 18.39 -6.20
N GLN A 253 -0.84 18.03 -5.30
CA GLN A 253 0.40 18.76 -5.10
C GLN A 253 1.21 18.83 -6.39
N LYS A 254 1.67 20.05 -6.71
CA LYS A 254 2.67 20.27 -7.76
C LYS A 254 3.95 19.50 -7.45
N PRO A 255 4.48 18.70 -8.40
CA PRO A 255 5.68 17.92 -8.18
C PRO A 255 6.91 18.76 -7.84
N GLY A 256 7.78 18.20 -7.00
CA GLY A 256 8.99 18.89 -6.56
C GLY A 256 8.75 19.94 -5.46
N ALA A 257 7.52 20.06 -4.94
CA ALA A 257 7.22 20.89 -3.77
C ALA A 257 7.90 20.37 -2.48
N GLY A 258 8.52 19.18 -2.52
CA GLY A 258 9.30 18.63 -1.43
C GLY A 258 8.47 18.22 -0.21
N THR A 259 7.14 18.14 -0.32
CA THR A 259 6.30 17.69 0.79
C THR A 259 5.65 16.35 0.48
N VAL A 260 5.65 15.48 1.48
CA VAL A 260 5.06 14.14 1.38
C VAL A 260 3.55 14.16 1.58
N LEU A 261 3.03 15.19 2.25
CA LEU A 261 1.62 15.31 2.60
C LEU A 261 1.03 16.59 2.03
N TYR A 262 -0.13 16.43 1.39
CA TYR A 262 -0.90 17.54 0.84
C TYR A 262 -2.38 17.30 1.07
N ALA A 263 -3.05 18.28 1.68
CA ALA A 263 -4.50 18.28 1.81
C ALA A 263 -5.08 18.86 0.52
N ILE A 264 -5.92 18.08 -0.14
CA ILE A 264 -6.62 18.47 -1.35
C ILE A 264 -7.93 19.14 -0.91
N ASP A 265 -8.21 20.30 -1.48
CA ASP A 265 -9.45 21.04 -1.24
C ASP A 265 -10.57 20.49 -2.13
N ASP A 266 -11.13 19.37 -1.68
CA ASP A 266 -12.26 18.71 -2.29
C ASP A 266 -13.14 17.99 -1.26
N GLU A 267 -14.38 17.73 -1.66
CA GLU A 267 -15.29 16.90 -0.88
C GLU A 267 -14.93 15.42 -1.12
N ALA A 268 -14.77 14.67 -0.04
CA ALA A 268 -14.21 13.32 -0.08
C ALA A 268 -15.03 12.35 -0.93
N SER A 269 -16.37 12.41 -0.86
CA SER A 269 -17.24 11.57 -1.66
C SER A 269 -17.12 11.91 -3.15
N ASN A 270 -17.25 13.18 -3.52
CA ASN A 270 -17.14 13.64 -4.90
C ASN A 270 -15.79 13.28 -5.52
N PHE A 271 -14.69 13.53 -4.79
CA PHE A 271 -13.35 13.16 -5.21
C PHE A 271 -13.23 11.66 -5.48
N TRP A 272 -13.78 10.83 -4.59
CA TRP A 272 -13.72 9.38 -4.70
C TRP A 272 -14.49 8.88 -5.94
N HIS A 273 -15.67 9.43 -6.24
CA HIS A 273 -16.44 9.06 -7.44
C HIS A 273 -15.75 9.52 -8.73
N GLU A 274 -15.17 10.73 -8.76
CA GLU A 274 -14.39 11.19 -9.90
C GLU A 274 -13.17 10.30 -10.15
N LEU A 275 -12.51 9.88 -9.06
CA LEU A 275 -11.39 8.94 -9.14
C LEU A 275 -11.82 7.59 -9.72
N LEU A 276 -12.98 7.05 -9.33
CA LEU A 276 -13.51 5.81 -9.91
C LEU A 276 -13.72 5.91 -11.42
N ALA A 277 -14.41 6.94 -11.89
CA ALA A 277 -14.62 7.17 -13.32
C ALA A 277 -13.29 7.26 -14.08
N PHE A 278 -12.27 7.85 -13.45
CA PHE A 278 -10.94 7.95 -14.03
C PHE A 278 -10.19 6.61 -14.09
N LEU A 279 -10.31 5.77 -13.07
CA LEU A 279 -9.73 4.42 -13.06
C LEU A 279 -10.41 3.49 -14.06
N ILE A 280 -11.72 3.63 -14.25
CA ILE A 280 -12.48 2.90 -15.28
C ILE A 280 -11.88 3.18 -16.66
N ASN A 281 -11.71 4.45 -17.00
CA ASN A 281 -11.16 4.90 -18.28
C ASN A 281 -9.73 4.44 -18.54
N GLN A 282 -8.94 4.16 -17.49
CA GLN A 282 -7.60 3.58 -17.64
C GLN A 282 -7.58 2.04 -17.60
N GLY A 283 -8.75 1.41 -17.50
CA GLY A 283 -8.90 -0.05 -17.55
C GLY A 283 -8.46 -0.78 -16.27
N TYR A 284 -8.57 -0.13 -15.10
CA TYR A 284 -8.31 -0.78 -13.80
C TYR A 284 -9.59 -1.31 -13.19
N SER A 285 -9.49 -2.47 -12.53
CA SER A 285 -10.48 -2.99 -11.59
C SER A 285 -10.16 -2.56 -10.16
N LEU A 286 -11.08 -2.74 -9.21
CA LEU A 286 -10.88 -2.36 -7.80
C LEU A 286 -10.68 -3.59 -6.94
N GLY A 287 -9.48 -3.77 -6.38
CA GLY A 287 -9.24 -4.79 -5.35
C GLY A 287 -9.74 -4.29 -4.01
N ILE A 288 -10.65 -5.04 -3.38
CA ILE A 288 -11.42 -4.61 -2.20
C ILE A 288 -11.10 -5.42 -0.93
N LYS A 289 -10.47 -6.59 -1.08
CA LYS A 289 -10.03 -7.45 0.03
C LYS A 289 -8.96 -8.40 -0.48
N LEU A 290 -7.87 -8.58 0.26
CA LEU A 290 -6.87 -9.60 -0.01
C LEU A 290 -6.87 -10.65 1.09
N ASP A 291 -6.57 -11.90 0.72
CA ASP A 291 -6.31 -12.94 1.71
C ASP A 291 -5.05 -12.57 2.53
N MET A 292 -4.90 -13.18 3.71
CA MET A 292 -3.65 -13.04 4.46
C MET A 292 -2.52 -13.79 3.73
N PRO A 293 -1.31 -13.20 3.63
CA PRO A 293 -0.14 -13.92 3.14
C PRO A 293 0.10 -15.21 3.93
N GLN A 294 0.69 -16.19 3.27
CA GLN A 294 1.06 -17.43 3.95
C GLN A 294 2.22 -17.17 4.91
N ASN A 295 2.12 -17.71 6.13
CA ASN A 295 3.27 -17.80 7.02
C ASN A 295 4.19 -18.93 6.54
N ASN A 296 5.48 -18.62 6.38
CA ASN A 296 6.47 -19.58 5.90
C ASN A 296 7.80 -19.37 6.66
N ASP A 297 7.84 -19.91 7.88
CA ASP A 297 9.02 -19.91 8.74
C ASP A 297 10.05 -21.00 8.36
N ALA A 298 9.77 -21.81 7.33
CA ALA A 298 10.69 -22.85 6.83
C ALA A 298 11.81 -22.27 5.96
N ILE A 299 11.67 -21.03 5.47
CA ILE A 299 12.70 -20.36 4.67
C ILE A 299 13.62 -19.61 5.62
N GLU A 300 14.92 -19.93 5.59
CA GLU A 300 15.93 -19.16 6.31
C GLU A 300 16.13 -17.80 5.64
N PHE A 301 15.83 -16.74 6.39
CA PHE A 301 16.12 -15.36 6.02
C PHE A 301 17.30 -14.86 6.85
N PRO A 302 18.15 -13.96 6.30
CA PRO A 302 19.22 -13.37 7.07
C PRO A 302 18.64 -12.67 8.30
N GLU A 303 19.24 -12.91 9.46
CA GLU A 303 18.95 -12.13 10.66
C GLU A 303 19.59 -10.76 10.53
N TYR A 304 18.76 -9.73 10.50
CA TYR A 304 19.25 -8.37 10.59
C TYR A 304 19.68 -8.12 12.03
N LEU A 305 20.95 -7.74 12.24
CA LEU A 305 21.36 -7.17 13.52
C LEU A 305 20.47 -5.95 13.76
N MET A 306 19.60 -6.04 14.76
CA MET A 306 18.81 -4.93 15.30
C MET A 306 19.78 -3.90 15.88
N LYS A 307 20.49 -3.17 15.03
CA LYS A 307 21.22 -1.97 15.44
C LYS A 307 20.14 -0.97 15.81
N ASP A 308 20.15 -0.52 17.07
CA ASP A 308 19.36 0.59 17.59
C ASP A 308 19.33 1.71 16.55
N SER A 309 18.24 1.79 15.81
CA SER A 309 18.11 2.74 14.72
C SER A 309 16.72 3.31 14.79
N ASN A 310 16.65 4.64 14.70
CA ASN A 310 15.48 5.49 14.84
C ASN A 310 14.44 5.30 13.71
N CYS A 311 14.20 4.07 13.26
CA CYS A 311 13.16 3.77 12.29
C CYS A 311 11.81 3.93 12.99
N GLY A 312 11.13 5.02 12.67
CA GLY A 312 9.97 5.55 13.41
C GLY A 312 9.96 7.08 13.50
N MET A 313 11.11 7.73 13.33
CA MET A 313 11.22 9.20 13.25
C MET A 313 11.35 9.74 11.81
N GLY A 314 11.74 8.89 10.85
CA GLY A 314 12.11 9.28 9.49
C GLY A 314 11.13 8.94 8.36
N CYS A 315 10.16 8.04 8.59
CA CYS A 315 9.12 7.74 7.59
C CYS A 315 8.24 8.95 7.31
#